data_AF-A0A6J8DD68-F1
#
_entry.id   AF-A0A6J8DD68-F1
#
_cell.length_a   1.000
_cell.length_b   1.000
_cell.length_c   1.000
_cell.angle_alpha   90.00
_cell.angle_beta   90.00
_cell.angle_gamma   90.00
#
_symmetry.space_group_name_H-M   'P 1'
#
loop_
_entity.id
_entity.type
_entity.pdbx_description
1 polymer ?
#
loop_
_entity_poly.entity_id
_entity_poly.type
_entity_poly.pdbx_seq_one_letter_code
_entity_poly.pdbx_strand_id
1 'polypeptide(L)'
;MDGTLVDVGGHDNEIFLELSKRERLEYTCSICRLILNQPQQCCNGHLYCLSCVKEWTKRGNKTCPTCREQATYSDNTDLRNKIESKYVRCESSMCAWKGRLERLKHHVADSHHSSESSVSTERDTYSTDDRIEYHKVAKEVDKIHHLKKEVVQRRIKKMEKIKRQNVLDRQSAQTLPPLESNISRSDYYRPLTDITDRKTDKLPAIALQQAHTNRGNFYQKLEDIENVKQKKREITRKKLEQIESRKVAERHSLYRKIQDIEQKQQENRYNSEQRILQIERKMREEKDAFQRKLSEKEKKNKDIHASWQRHISVIKVKMKNDKMTPHNMKSTIKP
;
A
#
# COMPACT_ATOMS: atom_id res chain seq x y z
N MET A 1 17.73 -35.76 17.92
CA MET A 1 17.83 -34.63 16.98
C MET A 1 16.54 -33.85 17.14
N ASP A 2 16.59 -32.71 17.81
CA ASP A 2 15.40 -31.88 18.05
C ASP A 2 14.84 -31.40 16.71
N GLY A 3 13.66 -31.89 16.36
CA GLY A 3 12.92 -31.54 15.14
C GLY A 3 12.33 -30.14 15.23
N THR A 4 13.16 -29.13 15.50
CA THR A 4 12.75 -27.73 15.36
C THR A 4 12.42 -27.51 13.89
N LEU A 5 11.12 -27.31 13.60
CA LEU A 5 10.67 -26.83 12.30
C LEU A 5 11.41 -25.52 12.01
N VAL A 6 12.45 -25.61 11.18
CA VAL A 6 13.15 -24.43 10.69
C VAL A 6 12.21 -23.78 9.68
N ASP A 7 11.65 -22.63 10.04
CA ASP A 7 10.83 -21.85 9.12
C ASP A 7 11.58 -21.64 7.79
N VAL A 8 11.01 -22.19 6.72
CA VAL A 8 11.59 -22.11 5.38
C VAL A 8 11.25 -20.75 4.80
N GLY A 9 12.25 -19.91 4.57
CA GLY A 9 12.06 -18.59 3.95
C GLY A 9 12.24 -17.41 4.90
N GLY A 10 11.52 -16.32 4.59
CA GLY A 10 11.55 -15.04 5.31
C GLY A 10 10.22 -14.74 5.99
N HIS A 11 10.11 -13.59 6.64
CA HIS A 11 8.88 -13.11 7.28
C HIS A 11 7.96 -12.43 6.27
N ASP A 12 6.64 -12.62 6.41
CA ASP A 12 5.67 -11.94 5.55
C ASP A 12 5.78 -10.41 5.70
N ASN A 13 5.64 -9.67 4.60
CA ASN A 13 5.62 -8.21 4.64
C ASN A 13 4.43 -7.66 5.45
N GLU A 14 3.33 -8.42 5.51
CA GLU A 14 2.07 -7.98 6.14
C GLU A 14 2.09 -8.04 7.67
N ILE A 15 3.07 -8.71 8.29
CA ILE A 15 3.21 -8.72 9.74
C ILE A 15 3.89 -7.46 10.26
N PHE A 16 4.62 -6.73 9.43
CA PHE A 16 5.32 -5.51 9.83
C PHE A 16 4.40 -4.29 9.80
N LEU A 17 4.30 -3.60 10.93
CA LEU A 17 3.42 -2.43 11.07
C LEU A 17 4.07 -1.16 10.47
N GLU A 18 5.39 -1.02 10.62
CA GLU A 18 6.13 0.22 10.33
C GLU A 18 7.39 -0.03 9.49
N LEU A 19 7.23 -0.62 8.30
CA LEU A 19 8.31 -0.68 7.31
C LEU A 19 8.11 0.36 6.21
N SER A 20 9.06 1.28 6.07
CA SER A 20 9.12 2.22 4.95
C SER A 20 9.31 1.47 3.62
N LYS A 21 8.93 2.10 2.50
CA LYS A 21 9.11 1.50 1.17
C LYS A 21 10.57 1.15 0.87
N ARG A 22 11.50 1.98 1.35
CA ARG A 22 12.95 1.76 1.18
C ARG A 22 13.41 0.54 1.97
N GLU A 23 13.03 0.44 3.24
CA GLU A 23 13.38 -0.71 4.09
C GLU A 23 12.80 -2.02 3.56
N ARG A 24 11.56 -2.00 3.03
CA ARG A 24 10.99 -3.20 2.40
C ARG A 24 11.87 -3.70 1.27
N LEU A 25 12.37 -2.81 0.40
CA LEU A 25 13.26 -3.19 -0.70
C LEU A 25 14.61 -3.69 -0.19
N GLU A 26 15.18 -3.02 0.80
CA GLU A 26 16.49 -3.36 1.39
C GLU A 26 16.46 -4.69 2.16
N TYR A 27 15.34 -4.98 2.85
CA TYR A 27 15.19 -6.16 3.69
C TYR A 27 14.54 -7.34 2.96
N THR A 28 14.30 -7.24 1.65
CA THR A 28 13.69 -8.34 0.87
C THR A 28 14.75 -9.36 0.44
N CYS A 29 14.52 -10.62 0.76
CA CYS A 29 15.30 -11.73 0.23
C CYS A 29 15.09 -11.89 -1.28
N SER A 30 16.17 -11.98 -2.06
CA SER A 30 16.09 -12.17 -3.51
C SER A 30 15.53 -13.54 -3.95
N ILE A 31 15.54 -14.56 -3.08
CA ILE A 31 14.99 -15.90 -3.36
C ILE A 31 13.49 -15.95 -3.03
N CYS A 32 13.11 -15.83 -1.74
CA CYS A 32 11.72 -16.00 -1.31
C CYS A 32 10.86 -14.75 -1.47
N ARG A 33 11.46 -13.58 -1.74
CA ARG A 33 10.77 -12.27 -1.86
C ARG A 33 10.02 -11.83 -0.61
N LEU A 34 10.40 -12.38 0.55
CA LEU A 34 9.91 -12.03 1.88
C LEU A 34 10.98 -11.24 2.66
N ILE A 35 10.61 -10.67 3.81
CA ILE A 35 11.56 -9.97 4.68
C ILE A 35 12.58 -10.97 5.25
N LEU A 36 13.86 -10.64 5.20
CA LEU A 36 14.95 -11.56 5.56
C LEU A 36 14.77 -12.13 6.98
N ASN A 37 14.78 -13.46 7.10
CA ASN A 37 14.90 -14.19 8.36
C ASN A 37 16.33 -14.75 8.45
N GLN A 38 17.07 -14.39 9.50
CA GLN A 38 18.50 -14.68 9.65
C GLN A 38 19.31 -14.29 8.39
N PRO A 39 19.42 -12.98 8.09
CA PRO A 39 20.02 -12.50 6.85
C PRO A 39 21.46 -13.00 6.67
N GLN A 40 21.73 -13.54 5.49
CA GLN A 40 23.05 -13.90 4.99
C GLN A 40 23.42 -12.99 3.83
N GLN A 41 24.65 -12.52 3.81
CA GLN A 41 25.18 -11.69 2.74
C GLN A 41 26.24 -12.47 1.97
N CYS A 42 26.16 -12.45 0.64
CA CYS A 42 27.25 -12.99 -0.18
C CYS A 42 28.41 -11.98 -0.30
N CYS A 43 29.60 -12.44 -0.68
CA CYS A 43 30.76 -11.57 -0.95
C CYS A 43 30.48 -10.41 -1.92
N ASN A 44 29.51 -10.57 -2.83
CA ASN A 44 29.12 -9.54 -3.80
C ASN A 44 27.99 -8.61 -3.30
N GLY A 45 27.66 -8.69 -2.01
CA GLY A 45 26.73 -7.79 -1.32
C GLY A 45 25.24 -8.17 -1.36
N HIS A 46 24.83 -9.20 -2.11
CA HIS A 46 23.42 -9.63 -2.17
C HIS A 46 22.96 -10.34 -0.89
N LEU A 47 21.69 -10.15 -0.52
CA LEU A 47 21.10 -10.59 0.75
C LEU A 47 20.07 -11.71 0.58
N TYR A 48 20.09 -12.68 1.50
CA TYR A 48 19.19 -13.84 1.49
C TYR A 48 18.86 -14.33 2.90
N CYS A 49 17.76 -15.07 3.08
CA CYS A 49 17.52 -15.79 4.33
C CYS A 49 18.50 -16.96 4.46
N LEU A 50 18.91 -17.30 5.68
CA LEU A 50 19.80 -18.45 5.94
C LEU A 50 19.24 -19.76 5.34
N SER A 51 17.96 -20.04 5.56
CA SER A 51 17.30 -21.23 5.01
C SER A 51 17.30 -21.26 3.49
N CYS A 52 17.13 -20.10 2.83
CA CYS A 52 17.12 -19.99 1.37
C CYS A 52 18.50 -20.29 0.75
N VAL A 53 19.59 -19.71 1.28
CA VAL A 53 20.94 -19.99 0.75
C VAL A 53 21.47 -21.37 1.13
N LYS A 54 21.05 -21.91 2.28
CA LYS A 54 21.34 -23.30 2.63
C LYS A 54 20.71 -24.27 1.64
N GLU A 55 19.43 -24.08 1.31
CA GLU A 55 18.76 -24.91 0.31
C GLU A 55 19.38 -24.76 -1.08
N TRP A 56 19.77 -23.54 -1.47
CA TRP A 56 20.46 -23.28 -2.73
C TRP A 56 21.81 -24.02 -2.84
N THR A 57 22.62 -23.96 -1.79
CA THR A 57 23.94 -24.63 -1.75
C THR A 57 23.83 -26.14 -1.60
N LYS A 58 22.82 -26.64 -0.86
CA LYS A 58 22.52 -28.08 -0.73
C LYS A 58 22.21 -28.74 -2.08
N ARG A 59 21.66 -28.00 -3.04
CA ARG A 59 21.44 -28.46 -4.43
C ARG A 59 22.72 -28.51 -5.28
N GLY A 60 23.89 -28.26 -4.69
CA GLY A 60 25.19 -28.28 -5.37
C GLY A 60 25.60 -26.94 -5.99
N ASN A 61 24.81 -25.88 -5.85
CA ASN A 61 25.16 -24.57 -6.41
C ASN A 61 26.18 -23.84 -5.52
N LYS A 62 27.33 -23.48 -6.08
CA LYS A 62 28.39 -22.70 -5.41
C LYS A 62 28.39 -21.22 -5.80
N THR A 63 27.34 -20.77 -6.48
CA THR A 63 27.23 -19.42 -7.03
C THR A 63 26.14 -18.60 -6.34
N CYS A 64 26.20 -17.28 -6.47
CA CYS A 64 25.19 -16.34 -6.01
C CYS A 64 23.90 -16.49 -6.86
N PRO A 65 22.71 -16.69 -6.28
CA PRO A 65 21.45 -16.76 -7.04
C PRO A 65 21.15 -15.52 -7.89
N THR A 66 21.64 -14.34 -7.48
CA THR A 66 21.34 -13.08 -8.16
C THR A 66 22.32 -12.78 -9.30
N CYS A 67 23.64 -12.83 -9.06
CA CYS A 67 24.66 -12.49 -10.06
C CYS A 67 25.37 -13.70 -10.70
N ARG A 68 25.13 -14.93 -10.22
CA ARG A 68 25.74 -16.18 -10.70
C ARG A 68 27.26 -16.30 -10.57
N GLU A 69 27.90 -15.36 -9.91
CA GLU A 69 29.34 -15.44 -9.56
C GLU A 69 29.56 -16.40 -8.39
N GLN A 70 30.79 -16.89 -8.22
CA GLN A 70 31.17 -17.72 -7.08
C GLN A 70 30.91 -16.96 -5.77
N ALA A 71 30.25 -17.60 -4.81
CA ALA A 71 29.78 -16.94 -3.60
C ALA A 71 30.12 -17.72 -2.34
N THR A 72 30.67 -17.01 -1.37
CA THR A 72 30.65 -17.39 0.05
C THR A 72 29.58 -16.57 0.76
N TYR A 73 28.94 -17.15 1.77
CA TYR A 73 27.87 -16.50 2.53
C TYR A 73 28.31 -16.33 3.98
N SER A 74 28.11 -15.13 4.51
CA SER A 74 28.39 -14.80 5.90
C SER A 74 27.16 -14.20 6.57
N ASP A 75 27.09 -14.36 7.89
CA ASP A 75 26.03 -13.74 8.68
C ASP A 75 26.12 -12.21 8.64
N ASN A 76 24.97 -11.54 8.53
CA ASN A 76 24.88 -10.09 8.60
C ASN A 76 24.14 -9.68 9.88
N THR A 77 24.88 -9.69 11.00
CA THR A 77 24.37 -9.41 12.34
C THR A 77 23.75 -8.02 12.46
N ASP A 78 24.34 -7.01 11.84
CA ASP A 78 23.82 -5.63 11.89
C ASP A 78 22.44 -5.53 11.24
N LEU A 79 22.26 -6.16 10.07
CA LEU A 79 20.98 -6.20 9.39
C LEU A 79 19.96 -7.04 10.15
N ARG A 80 20.39 -8.16 10.76
CA ARG A 80 19.52 -8.98 11.62
C ARG A 80 18.96 -8.14 12.76
N ASN A 81 19.82 -7.46 13.52
CA ASN A 81 19.42 -6.63 14.65
C ASN A 81 18.47 -5.50 14.20
N LYS A 82 18.71 -4.89 13.03
CA LYS A 82 17.82 -3.88 12.45
C LYS A 82 16.43 -4.45 12.15
N ILE A 83 16.34 -5.64 11.55
CA ILE A 83 15.06 -6.30 11.23
C ILE A 83 14.34 -6.76 12.51
N GLU A 84 15.07 -7.36 13.45
CA GLU A 84 14.54 -7.86 14.73
C GLU A 84 13.99 -6.74 15.64
N SER A 85 14.52 -5.52 15.51
CA SER A 85 14.02 -4.34 16.22
C SER A 85 12.69 -3.79 15.69
N LYS A 86 12.21 -4.23 14.52
CA LYS A 86 10.99 -3.70 13.90
C LYS A 86 9.73 -4.18 14.61
N TYR A 87 8.71 -3.31 14.64
CA TYR A 87 7.40 -3.63 15.18
C TYR A 87 6.59 -4.49 14.22
N VAL A 88 6.08 -5.60 14.75
CA VAL A 88 5.25 -6.57 14.04
C VAL A 88 3.98 -6.88 14.83
N ARG A 89 2.97 -7.39 14.14
CA ARG A 89 1.80 -8.04 14.73
C ARG A 89 1.98 -9.55 14.69
N CYS A 90 1.28 -10.27 15.58
CA CYS A 90 1.21 -11.73 15.48
C CYS A 90 0.52 -12.15 14.16
N GLU A 91 0.95 -13.29 13.60
CA GLU A 91 0.37 -13.89 12.40
C GLU A 91 -1.04 -14.44 12.64
N SER A 92 -1.33 -14.87 13.87
CA SER A 92 -2.67 -15.31 14.26
C SER A 92 -3.67 -14.17 14.14
N SER A 93 -4.68 -14.34 13.29
CA SER A 93 -5.69 -13.32 12.99
C SER A 93 -6.51 -12.89 14.21
N MET A 94 -6.59 -13.76 15.23
CA MET A 94 -7.31 -13.50 16.48
C MET A 94 -6.42 -12.95 17.59
N CYS A 95 -5.11 -12.82 17.34
CA CYS A 95 -4.17 -12.33 18.33
C CYS A 95 -3.98 -10.82 18.21
N ALA A 96 -4.27 -10.08 19.29
CA ALA A 96 -4.07 -8.63 19.35
C ALA A 96 -2.62 -8.22 19.64
N TRP A 97 -1.72 -9.18 19.84
CA TRP A 97 -0.33 -8.91 20.21
C TRP A 97 0.40 -8.15 19.11
N LYS A 98 1.13 -7.11 19.54
CA LYS A 98 2.02 -6.29 18.73
C LYS A 98 3.28 -6.01 19.53
N GLY A 99 4.43 -6.12 18.91
CA GLY A 99 5.71 -5.94 19.59
C GLY A 99 6.88 -6.01 18.63
N ARG A 100 8.11 -5.97 19.17
CA ARG A 100 9.32 -6.17 18.35
C ARG A 100 9.41 -7.61 17.84
N LEU A 101 9.91 -7.79 16.64
CA LEU A 101 10.06 -9.10 16.01
C LEU A 101 10.90 -10.07 16.87
N GLU A 102 11.93 -9.58 17.57
CA GLU A 102 12.74 -10.39 18.52
C GLU A 102 11.90 -11.08 19.61
N ARG A 103 10.77 -10.47 20.00
CA ARG A 103 9.87 -10.99 21.05
C ARG A 103 8.76 -11.88 20.50
N LEU A 104 8.57 -11.91 19.18
CA LEU A 104 7.49 -12.67 18.55
C LEU A 104 7.60 -14.17 18.84
N LYS A 105 8.82 -14.74 18.82
CA LYS A 105 9.04 -16.16 19.09
C LYS A 105 8.56 -16.59 20.48
N HIS A 106 8.87 -15.79 21.50
CA HIS A 106 8.42 -16.02 22.87
C HIS A 106 6.89 -15.90 22.96
N HIS A 107 6.32 -14.87 22.35
CA HIS A 107 4.87 -14.70 22.32
C HIS A 107 4.15 -15.90 21.69
N VAL A 108 4.62 -16.39 20.53
CA VAL A 108 3.98 -17.52 19.84
C VAL A 108 4.09 -18.82 20.66
N ALA A 109 5.23 -19.03 21.33
CA ALA A 109 5.40 -20.15 22.24
C ALA A 109 4.40 -20.06 23.43
N ASP A 110 4.31 -18.91 24.08
CA ASP A 110 3.49 -18.77 25.30
C ASP A 110 1.99 -18.70 25.02
N SER A 111 1.58 -18.01 23.94
CA SER A 111 0.17 -17.66 23.70
C SER A 111 -0.56 -18.60 22.75
N HIS A 112 0.16 -19.43 21.99
CA HIS A 112 -0.43 -20.31 20.97
C HIS A 112 -0.17 -21.80 21.20
N HIS A 113 0.64 -22.19 22.20
CA HIS A 113 0.84 -23.61 22.53
C HIS A 113 -0.14 -24.18 23.58
N SER A 114 -1.07 -23.37 24.11
CA SER A 114 -2.01 -23.83 25.15
C SER A 114 -3.30 -24.48 24.63
N SER A 115 -3.56 -24.50 23.32
CA SER A 115 -4.87 -24.92 22.78
C SER A 115 -4.98 -26.40 22.39
N GLU A 116 -3.93 -27.22 22.50
CA GLU A 116 -4.01 -28.65 22.11
C GLU A 116 -4.10 -29.65 23.28
N SER A 117 -4.05 -29.24 24.56
CA SER A 117 -3.96 -30.22 25.67
C SER A 117 -4.92 -30.08 26.86
N SER A 118 -5.90 -29.17 26.84
CA SER A 118 -6.92 -29.21 27.91
C SER A 118 -8.26 -28.62 27.47
N VAL A 119 -9.14 -29.50 27.00
CA VAL A 119 -10.58 -29.29 27.05
C VAL A 119 -10.99 -29.33 28.53
N SER A 120 -10.95 -28.18 29.20
CA SER A 120 -11.68 -27.95 30.44
C SER A 120 -12.87 -27.06 30.13
N THR A 121 -14.04 -27.70 30.16
CA THR A 121 -15.36 -27.12 29.93
C THR A 121 -15.75 -26.13 31.01
N GLU A 122 -15.34 -24.87 30.89
CA GLU A 122 -15.97 -23.77 31.64
C GLU A 122 -16.53 -22.71 30.69
N ARG A 123 -17.73 -23.07 30.24
CA ARG A 123 -18.93 -22.28 29.93
C ARG A 123 -18.85 -20.76 30.16
N ASP A 124 -18.19 -20.04 29.25
CA ASP A 124 -18.52 -18.64 28.96
C ASP A 124 -19.74 -18.58 28.03
N THR A 125 -20.85 -18.10 28.59
CA THR A 125 -22.13 -17.90 27.90
C THR A 125 -22.12 -16.61 27.08
N TYR A 126 -21.18 -16.48 26.13
CA TYR A 126 -21.36 -15.52 25.04
C TYR A 126 -22.31 -16.12 24.00
N SER A 127 -23.36 -15.39 23.67
CA SER A 127 -24.41 -15.78 22.72
C SER A 127 -23.80 -16.28 21.42
N THR A 128 -24.09 -17.53 21.06
CA THR A 128 -23.60 -18.16 19.82
C THR A 128 -24.00 -17.39 18.57
N ASP A 129 -25.03 -16.53 18.64
CA ASP A 129 -25.48 -15.69 17.53
C ASP A 129 -24.47 -14.59 17.15
N ASP A 130 -23.83 -13.93 18.11
CA ASP A 130 -22.89 -12.83 17.83
C ASP A 130 -21.63 -13.35 17.11
N ARG A 131 -21.22 -14.59 17.42
CA ARG A 131 -20.05 -15.23 16.79
C ARG A 131 -20.33 -15.64 15.34
N ILE A 132 -21.57 -16.06 15.04
CA ILE A 132 -21.99 -16.41 13.67
C ILE A 132 -22.05 -15.13 12.82
N GLU A 133 -22.55 -14.02 13.37
CA GLU A 133 -22.64 -12.75 12.65
C GLU A 133 -21.25 -12.18 12.35
N TYR A 134 -20.32 -12.19 13.30
CA TYR A 134 -18.94 -11.75 13.08
C TYR A 134 -18.23 -12.56 11.98
N HIS A 135 -18.41 -13.88 11.95
CA HIS A 135 -17.84 -14.73 10.89
C HIS A 135 -18.43 -14.46 9.51
N LYS A 136 -19.71 -14.10 9.41
CA LYS A 136 -20.31 -13.68 8.13
C LYS A 136 -19.71 -12.36 7.65
N VAL A 137 -19.55 -11.39 8.54
CA VAL A 137 -18.94 -10.09 8.20
C VAL A 137 -17.48 -10.27 7.78
N ALA A 138 -16.69 -11.06 8.50
CA ALA A 138 -15.30 -11.34 8.14
C ALA A 138 -15.16 -11.94 6.73
N LYS A 139 -16.00 -12.93 6.38
CA LYS A 139 -16.00 -13.54 5.03
C LYS A 139 -16.33 -12.52 3.94
N GLU A 140 -17.27 -11.61 4.17
CA GLU A 140 -17.60 -10.58 3.18
C GLU A 140 -16.49 -9.53 3.06
N VAL A 141 -15.80 -9.18 4.14
CA VAL A 141 -14.62 -8.29 4.10
C VAL A 141 -13.50 -8.91 3.27
N ASP A 142 -13.20 -10.19 3.46
CA ASP A 142 -12.19 -10.92 2.68
C ASP A 142 -12.54 -10.97 1.19
N LYS A 143 -13.83 -11.19 0.87
CA LYS A 143 -14.34 -11.16 -0.50
C LYS A 143 -14.17 -9.79 -1.15
N ILE A 144 -14.44 -8.71 -0.42
CA ILE A 144 -14.21 -7.33 -0.89
C ILE A 144 -12.72 -7.07 -1.13
N HIS A 145 -11.85 -7.54 -0.23
CA HIS A 145 -10.39 -7.42 -0.39
C HIS A 145 -9.89 -8.16 -1.64
N HIS A 146 -10.39 -9.37 -1.87
CA HIS A 146 -10.08 -10.16 -3.06
C HIS A 146 -10.51 -9.43 -4.35
N LEU A 147 -11.75 -8.91 -4.40
CA LEU A 147 -12.25 -8.15 -5.55
C LEU A 147 -11.43 -6.88 -5.82
N LYS A 148 -11.03 -6.15 -4.77
CA LYS A 148 -10.14 -4.98 -4.92
C LYS A 148 -8.79 -5.38 -5.52
N LYS A 149 -8.20 -6.50 -5.06
CA LYS A 149 -6.94 -7.03 -5.59
C LYS A 149 -7.06 -7.39 -7.08
N GLU A 150 -8.14 -8.03 -7.48
CA GLU A 150 -8.42 -8.34 -8.90
C GLU A 150 -8.53 -7.08 -9.76
N VAL A 151 -9.28 -6.06 -9.32
CA VAL A 151 -9.46 -4.81 -10.08
C VAL A 151 -8.12 -4.09 -10.29
N VAL A 152 -7.27 -4.04 -9.26
CA VAL A 152 -5.92 -3.46 -9.35
C VAL A 152 -5.06 -4.26 -10.32
N GLN A 153 -5.06 -5.60 -10.25
CA GLN A 153 -4.30 -6.45 -11.17
C GLN A 153 -4.75 -6.27 -12.64
N ARG A 154 -6.06 -6.18 -12.91
CA ARG A 154 -6.57 -5.90 -14.27
C ARG A 154 -6.07 -4.54 -14.79
N ARG A 155 -6.00 -3.53 -13.91
CA ARG A 155 -5.49 -2.20 -14.26
C ARG A 155 -3.98 -2.21 -14.55
N ILE A 156 -3.19 -2.96 -13.77
CA ILE A 156 -1.75 -3.15 -14.00
C ILE A 156 -1.52 -3.84 -15.36
N LYS A 157 -2.21 -4.97 -15.63
CA LYS A 157 -2.11 -5.68 -16.92
C LYS A 157 -2.47 -4.79 -18.11
N LYS A 158 -3.52 -3.95 -17.97
CA LYS A 158 -3.90 -2.97 -19.01
C LYS A 158 -2.81 -1.93 -19.25
N MET A 159 -2.19 -1.41 -18.19
CA MET A 159 -1.09 -0.45 -18.30
C MET A 159 0.15 -1.07 -18.94
N GLU A 160 0.49 -2.31 -18.62
CA GLU A 160 1.60 -3.03 -19.25
C GLU A 160 1.36 -3.28 -20.74
N LYS A 161 0.13 -3.63 -21.13
CA LYS A 161 -0.25 -3.77 -22.55
C LYS A 161 -0.05 -2.45 -23.31
N ILE A 162 -0.48 -1.33 -22.73
CA ILE A 162 -0.27 0.02 -23.32
C ILE A 162 1.23 0.34 -23.45
N LYS A 163 2.03 0.05 -22.41
CA LYS A 163 3.48 0.26 -22.46
C LYS A 163 4.15 -0.56 -23.56
N ARG A 164 3.78 -1.84 -23.71
CA ARG A 164 4.29 -2.71 -24.78
C ARG A 164 3.92 -2.17 -26.17
N GLN A 165 2.68 -1.72 -26.36
CA GLN A 165 2.26 -1.13 -27.63
C GLN A 165 3.06 0.13 -27.96
N ASN A 166 3.27 1.04 -27.00
CA ASN A 166 4.07 2.24 -27.22
C ASN A 166 5.53 1.96 -27.61
N VAL A 167 6.11 0.84 -27.14
CA VAL A 167 7.46 0.42 -27.53
C VAL A 167 7.46 -0.07 -28.98
N LEU A 168 6.48 -0.89 -29.37
CA LEU A 168 6.32 -1.35 -30.75
C LEU A 168 6.12 -0.17 -31.71
N ASP A 169 5.26 0.79 -31.36
CA ASP A 169 5.01 1.98 -32.17
C ASP A 169 6.29 2.82 -32.35
N ARG A 170 7.16 2.90 -31.32
CA ARG A 170 8.46 3.57 -31.41
C ARG A 170 9.46 2.81 -32.30
N GLN A 171 9.48 1.49 -32.23
CA GLN A 171 10.33 0.66 -33.08
C GLN A 171 9.90 0.73 -34.56
N SER A 172 8.59 0.76 -34.82
CA SER A 172 8.04 0.99 -36.16
C SER A 172 8.37 2.39 -36.70
N ALA A 173 8.47 3.40 -35.83
CA ALA A 173 8.91 4.74 -36.24
C ALA A 173 10.42 4.82 -36.55
N GLN A 174 11.25 3.99 -35.92
CA GLN A 174 12.70 3.95 -36.15
C GLN A 174 13.13 3.09 -37.35
N THR A 175 12.26 2.20 -37.85
CA THR A 175 12.52 1.37 -39.04
C THR A 175 12.18 2.07 -40.36
N LEU A 176 11.69 3.31 -40.32
CA LEU A 176 11.70 4.14 -41.51
C LEU A 176 13.18 4.40 -41.85
N PRO A 177 13.66 3.97 -43.03
CA PRO A 177 15.03 4.24 -43.44
C PRO A 177 15.26 5.74 -43.28
N PRO A 178 16.41 6.17 -42.73
CA PRO A 178 16.81 7.56 -42.81
C PRO A 178 16.59 7.97 -44.26
N LEU A 179 15.78 9.00 -44.50
CA LEU A 179 15.82 9.70 -45.78
C LEU A 179 17.25 10.19 -45.89
N GLU A 180 18.11 9.37 -46.52
CA GLU A 180 19.51 9.66 -46.69
C GLU A 180 19.59 10.98 -47.41
N SER A 181 19.88 12.02 -46.64
CA SER A 181 20.38 13.30 -47.12
C SER A 181 21.85 13.16 -47.55
N ASN A 182 22.26 11.99 -48.06
CA ASN A 182 23.55 11.71 -48.69
C ASN A 182 23.65 12.36 -50.08
N ILE A 183 23.05 13.55 -50.25
CA ILE A 183 23.53 14.49 -51.25
C ILE A 183 24.48 15.39 -50.49
N SER A 184 25.73 14.92 -50.38
CA SER A 184 26.89 15.74 -50.05
C SER A 184 26.81 16.99 -50.92
N ARG A 185 26.50 18.13 -50.28
CA ARG A 185 26.43 19.45 -50.92
C ARG A 185 27.81 19.93 -51.42
N SER A 186 28.83 19.09 -51.25
CA SER A 186 30.24 19.36 -51.57
C SER A 186 30.66 18.94 -52.98
N ASP A 187 29.90 18.09 -53.68
CA ASP A 187 30.36 17.53 -54.97
C ASP A 187 29.79 18.24 -56.21
N TYR A 188 28.96 19.27 -56.04
CA TYR A 188 28.38 20.04 -57.16
C TYR A 188 29.12 21.35 -57.52
N TYR A 189 30.23 21.66 -56.85
CA TYR A 189 31.14 22.73 -57.27
C TYR A 189 32.48 22.16 -57.72
N ARG A 190 32.46 21.41 -58.83
CA ARG A 190 33.66 21.28 -59.66
C ARG A 190 33.64 22.48 -60.63
N PRO A 191 34.57 23.44 -60.52
CA PRO A 191 34.63 24.56 -61.44
C PRO A 191 34.82 24.03 -62.88
N LEU A 192 33.80 24.20 -63.72
CA LEU A 192 33.92 24.05 -65.16
C LEU A 192 34.70 25.25 -65.70
N THR A 193 36.01 25.28 -65.47
CA THR A 193 36.88 26.35 -65.99
C THR A 193 37.77 25.91 -67.14
N ASP A 194 37.58 24.72 -67.73
CA ASP A 194 38.48 24.21 -68.78
C ASP A 194 37.76 23.54 -69.96
N ILE A 195 36.77 24.22 -70.54
CA ILE A 195 36.27 23.91 -71.90
C ILE A 195 36.15 25.21 -72.69
N THR A 196 37.26 25.93 -72.83
CA THR A 196 37.45 26.90 -73.92
C THR A 196 38.47 26.29 -74.85
N ASP A 197 38.01 25.52 -75.85
CA ASP A 197 38.69 25.33 -77.16
C ASP A 197 38.07 24.19 -78.00
N ARG A 198 36.75 24.22 -78.17
CA ARG A 198 36.13 23.54 -79.33
C ARG A 198 35.26 24.51 -80.10
N LYS A 199 35.70 24.74 -81.34
CA LYS A 199 35.06 25.53 -82.38
C LYS A 199 33.55 25.31 -82.37
N THR A 200 32.82 26.40 -82.16
CA THR A 200 31.38 26.50 -82.22
C THR A 200 30.92 26.40 -83.66
N ASP A 201 30.79 25.17 -84.15
CA ASP A 201 29.90 24.91 -85.27
C ASP A 201 28.47 25.15 -84.80
N LYS A 202 27.76 25.94 -85.61
CA LYS A 202 26.42 26.49 -85.37
C LYS A 202 25.45 25.43 -84.84
N LEU A 203 25.24 25.40 -83.53
CA LEU A 203 24.10 24.67 -82.95
C LEU A 203 22.82 25.28 -83.51
N PRO A 204 21.94 24.50 -84.15
CA PRO A 204 20.73 25.02 -84.77
C PRO A 204 19.84 25.65 -83.70
N ALA A 205 19.33 26.86 -83.96
CA ALA A 205 18.53 27.68 -83.03
C ALA A 205 17.37 26.89 -82.36
N ILE A 206 16.88 25.84 -83.01
CA ILE A 206 15.86 24.91 -82.51
C ILE A 206 16.29 24.21 -81.20
N ALA A 207 17.56 23.81 -81.07
CA ALA A 207 18.08 23.14 -79.88
C ALA A 207 18.14 24.07 -78.66
N LEU A 208 18.45 25.35 -78.89
CA LEU A 208 18.46 26.35 -77.82
C LEU A 208 17.05 26.60 -77.28
N GLN A 209 16.06 26.70 -78.17
CA GLN A 209 14.66 26.94 -77.81
C GLN A 209 14.06 25.75 -77.02
N GLN A 210 14.37 24.51 -77.42
CA GLN A 210 13.97 23.32 -76.67
C GLN A 210 14.61 23.24 -75.26
N ALA A 211 15.87 23.68 -75.13
CA ALA A 211 16.53 23.75 -73.83
C ALA A 211 15.86 24.76 -72.89
N HIS A 212 15.41 25.91 -73.41
CA HIS A 212 14.67 26.91 -72.62
C HIS A 212 13.30 26.39 -72.15
N THR A 213 12.53 25.71 -73.00
CA THR A 213 11.25 25.11 -72.60
C THR A 213 11.42 23.99 -71.57
N ASN A 214 12.45 23.15 -71.73
CA ASN A 214 12.75 22.08 -70.77
C ASN A 214 13.16 22.64 -69.40
N ARG A 215 13.91 23.75 -69.39
CA ARG A 215 14.30 24.46 -68.17
C ARG A 215 13.10 25.08 -67.46
N GLY A 216 12.17 25.70 -68.20
CA GLY A 216 10.91 26.21 -67.63
C GLY A 216 10.08 25.10 -66.97
N ASN A 217 9.90 23.97 -67.67
CA ASN A 217 9.19 22.81 -67.15
C ASN A 217 9.85 22.20 -65.91
N PHE A 218 11.18 22.26 -65.80
CA PHE A 218 11.91 21.78 -64.62
C PHE A 218 11.65 22.65 -63.39
N TYR A 219 11.69 23.98 -63.52
CA TYR A 219 11.39 24.89 -62.40
C TYR A 219 9.93 24.77 -61.95
N GLN A 220 8.99 24.62 -62.87
CA GLN A 220 7.58 24.39 -62.53
C GLN A 220 7.41 23.11 -61.68
N LYS A 221 8.07 22.01 -62.06
CA LYS A 221 8.05 20.75 -61.28
C LYS A 221 8.65 20.91 -59.89
N LEU A 222 9.71 21.71 -59.73
CA LEU A 222 10.30 21.99 -58.42
C LEU A 222 9.34 22.79 -57.54
N GLU A 223 8.66 23.78 -58.11
CA GLU A 223 7.64 24.56 -57.41
C GLU A 223 6.46 23.68 -56.98
N ASP A 224 5.98 22.79 -57.86
CA ASP A 224 4.92 21.83 -57.53
C ASP A 224 5.31 20.89 -56.39
N ILE A 225 6.56 20.40 -56.38
CA ILE A 225 7.10 19.56 -55.30
C ILE A 225 7.13 20.34 -53.97
N GLU A 226 7.57 21.60 -53.98
CA GLU A 226 7.61 22.41 -52.77
C GLU A 226 6.20 22.74 -52.26
N ASN A 227 5.27 23.02 -53.16
CA ASN A 227 3.85 23.20 -52.84
C ASN A 227 3.23 21.94 -52.20
N VAL A 228 3.54 20.75 -52.73
CA VAL A 228 3.09 19.47 -52.14
C VAL A 228 3.69 19.25 -50.75
N LYS A 229 4.99 19.53 -50.58
CA LYS A 229 5.65 19.46 -49.27
C LYS A 229 5.02 20.41 -48.26
N GLN A 230 4.74 21.65 -48.67
CA GLN A 230 4.09 22.65 -47.82
C GLN A 230 2.67 22.21 -47.42
N LYS A 231 1.86 21.72 -48.37
CA LYS A 231 0.53 21.15 -48.07
C LYS A 231 0.62 19.97 -47.10
N LYS A 232 1.61 19.08 -47.26
CA LYS A 232 1.82 17.94 -46.34
C LYS A 232 2.20 18.41 -44.93
N ARG A 233 3.06 19.43 -44.81
CA ARG A 233 3.40 20.05 -43.52
C ARG A 233 2.17 20.67 -42.85
N GLU A 234 1.34 21.38 -43.61
CA GLU A 234 0.12 21.99 -43.09
C GLU A 234 -0.89 20.96 -42.58
N ILE A 235 -1.13 19.88 -43.34
CA ILE A 235 -2.00 18.78 -42.91
C ILE A 235 -1.47 18.13 -41.63
N THR A 236 -0.15 17.93 -41.54
CA THR A 236 0.49 17.36 -40.35
C THR A 236 0.32 18.27 -39.14
N ARG A 237 0.51 19.59 -39.30
CA ARG A 237 0.29 20.59 -38.25
C ARG A 237 -1.16 20.57 -37.76
N LYS A 238 -2.13 20.58 -38.66
CA LYS A 238 -3.57 20.52 -38.31
C LYS A 238 -3.93 19.24 -37.54
N LYS A 239 -3.35 18.09 -37.93
CA LYS A 239 -3.53 16.81 -37.21
C LYS A 239 -2.94 16.86 -35.80
N LEU A 240 -1.75 17.45 -35.62
CA LEU A 240 -1.14 17.61 -34.30
C LEU A 240 -1.98 18.49 -33.39
N GLU A 241 -2.45 19.63 -33.90
CA GLU A 241 -3.32 20.56 -33.17
C GLU A 241 -4.65 19.90 -32.74
N GLN A 242 -5.24 19.07 -33.62
CA GLN A 242 -6.43 18.29 -33.28
C GLN A 242 -6.17 17.26 -32.18
N ILE A 243 -5.02 16.57 -32.22
CA ILE A 243 -4.62 15.60 -31.19
C ILE A 243 -4.39 16.30 -29.85
N GLU A 244 -3.72 17.45 -29.85
CA GLU A 244 -3.48 18.25 -28.65
C GLU A 244 -4.79 18.76 -28.04
N SER A 245 -5.69 19.30 -28.87
CA SER A 245 -7.01 19.75 -28.43
C SER A 245 -7.81 18.62 -27.77
N ARG A 246 -7.79 17.42 -28.35
CA ARG A 246 -8.44 16.23 -27.76
C ARG A 246 -7.80 15.83 -26.43
N LYS A 247 -6.47 15.82 -26.33
CA LYS A 247 -5.76 15.50 -25.08
C LYS A 247 -6.06 16.52 -23.97
N VAL A 248 -6.18 17.81 -24.30
CA VAL A 248 -6.57 18.85 -23.35
C VAL A 248 -8.00 18.63 -22.86
N ALA A 249 -8.95 18.34 -23.77
CA ALA A 249 -10.33 18.04 -23.41
C ALA A 249 -10.45 16.79 -22.51
N GLU A 250 -9.72 15.72 -22.82
CA GLU A 250 -9.65 14.51 -21.98
C GLU A 250 -9.08 14.83 -20.59
N ARG A 251 -8.03 15.65 -20.51
CA ARG A 251 -7.45 16.09 -19.24
C ARG A 251 -8.44 16.90 -18.40
N HIS A 252 -9.14 17.87 -19.00
CA HIS A 252 -10.20 18.63 -18.33
C HIS A 252 -11.35 17.74 -17.85
N SER A 253 -11.74 16.73 -18.63
CA SER A 253 -12.73 15.75 -18.20
C SER A 253 -12.26 14.94 -16.98
N LEU A 254 -10.98 14.58 -16.90
CA LEU A 254 -10.43 13.88 -15.75
C LEU A 254 -10.37 14.77 -14.51
N TYR A 255 -9.98 16.04 -14.64
CA TYR A 255 -9.97 16.97 -13.52
C TYR A 255 -11.37 17.16 -12.91
N ARG A 256 -12.42 17.31 -13.74
CA ARG A 256 -13.80 17.38 -13.25
C ARG A 256 -14.19 16.14 -12.44
N LYS A 257 -13.86 14.94 -12.93
CA LYS A 257 -14.13 13.69 -12.21
C LYS A 257 -13.39 13.60 -10.88
N ILE A 258 -12.14 14.10 -10.82
CA ILE A 258 -11.36 14.15 -9.57
C ILE A 258 -12.05 15.09 -8.58
N GLN A 259 -12.45 16.27 -9.03
CA GLN A 259 -13.15 17.27 -8.20
C GLN A 259 -14.47 16.72 -7.64
N ASP A 260 -15.27 16.03 -8.46
CA ASP A 260 -16.52 15.38 -8.01
C ASP A 260 -16.25 14.31 -6.94
N ILE A 261 -15.16 13.54 -7.08
CA ILE A 261 -14.76 12.54 -6.10
C ILE A 261 -14.33 13.21 -4.79
N GLU A 262 -13.55 14.28 -4.86
CA GLU A 262 -13.09 15.03 -3.69
C GLU A 262 -14.28 15.64 -2.93
N GLN A 263 -15.24 16.22 -3.64
CA GLN A 263 -16.46 16.77 -3.05
C GLN A 263 -17.28 15.67 -2.35
N LYS A 264 -17.50 14.52 -3.00
CA LYS A 264 -18.18 13.38 -2.37
C LYS A 264 -17.46 12.86 -1.13
N GLN A 265 -16.12 12.83 -1.16
CA GLN A 265 -15.35 12.43 0.01
C GLN A 265 -15.49 13.45 1.16
N GLN A 266 -15.53 14.75 0.84
CA GLN A 266 -15.74 15.79 1.84
C GLN A 266 -17.13 15.70 2.48
N GLU A 267 -18.17 15.47 1.68
CA GLU A 267 -19.53 15.24 2.16
C GLU A 267 -19.60 13.99 3.07
N ASN A 268 -18.95 12.89 2.67
CA ASN A 268 -18.87 11.69 3.49
C ASN A 268 -18.15 11.93 4.83
N ARG A 269 -17.05 12.70 4.82
CA ARG A 269 -16.34 13.08 6.06
C ARG A 269 -17.26 13.90 6.97
N TYR A 270 -17.90 14.93 6.42
CA TYR A 270 -18.85 15.75 7.17
C TYR A 270 -19.98 14.91 7.79
N ASN A 271 -20.61 14.04 7.00
CA ASN A 271 -21.68 13.16 7.49
C ASN A 271 -21.19 12.20 8.58
N SER A 272 -19.96 11.68 8.46
CA SER A 272 -19.37 10.82 9.49
C SER A 272 -19.09 11.58 10.79
N GLU A 273 -18.60 12.82 10.72
CA GLU A 273 -18.37 13.69 11.88
C GLU A 273 -19.70 14.00 12.59
N GLN A 274 -20.76 14.30 11.84
CA GLN A 274 -22.08 14.52 12.43
C GLN A 274 -22.60 13.28 13.17
N ARG A 275 -22.37 12.07 12.64
CA ARG A 275 -22.75 10.83 13.32
C ARG A 275 -21.94 10.60 14.59
N ILE A 276 -20.64 10.89 14.57
CA ILE A 276 -19.78 10.80 15.76
C ILE A 276 -20.29 11.75 16.85
N LEU A 277 -20.56 13.01 16.51
CA LEU A 277 -21.10 14.00 17.45
C LEU A 277 -22.46 13.58 18.05
N GLN A 278 -23.32 12.95 17.26
CA GLN A 278 -24.58 12.41 17.76
C GLN A 278 -24.36 11.26 18.76
N ILE A 279 -23.42 10.35 18.48
CA ILE A 279 -23.06 9.26 19.40
C ILE A 279 -22.48 9.82 20.70
N GLU A 280 -21.55 10.76 20.61
CA GLU A 280 -20.93 11.40 21.79
C GLU A 280 -21.97 12.11 22.67
N ARG A 281 -22.98 12.75 22.04
CA ARG A 281 -24.09 13.36 22.78
C ARG A 281 -24.90 12.31 23.55
N LYS A 282 -25.29 11.21 22.89
CA LYS A 282 -26.01 10.10 23.55
C LYS A 282 -25.21 9.50 24.69
N MET A 283 -23.92 9.24 24.47
CA MET A 283 -23.02 8.72 25.51
C MET A 283 -22.94 9.66 26.72
N ARG A 284 -22.93 10.98 26.49
CA ARG A 284 -22.94 11.98 27.57
C ARG A 284 -24.27 11.96 28.33
N GLU A 285 -25.40 11.89 27.64
CA GLU A 285 -26.73 11.81 28.24
C GLU A 285 -26.89 10.54 29.09
N GLU A 286 -26.41 9.39 28.59
CA GLU A 286 -26.41 8.12 29.33
C GLU A 286 -25.51 8.17 30.56
N LYS A 287 -24.32 8.77 30.44
CA LYS A 287 -23.41 8.99 31.56
C LYS A 287 -24.05 9.87 32.63
N ASP A 288 -24.69 10.97 32.26
CA ASP A 288 -25.37 11.87 33.19
C ASP A 288 -26.60 11.21 33.83
N ALA A 289 -27.33 10.37 33.08
CA ALA A 289 -28.41 9.55 33.63
C ALA A 289 -27.90 8.52 34.64
N PHE A 290 -26.78 7.87 34.35
CA PHE A 290 -26.13 6.93 35.27
C PHE A 290 -25.65 7.62 36.55
N GLN A 291 -25.00 8.79 36.40
CA GLN A 291 -24.54 9.59 37.54
C GLN A 291 -25.71 10.01 38.46
N ARG A 292 -26.84 10.42 37.87
CA ARG A 292 -28.06 10.73 38.64
C ARG A 292 -28.57 9.52 39.43
N LYS A 293 -28.59 8.33 38.84
CA LYS A 293 -28.98 7.08 39.53
C LYS A 293 -28.03 6.74 40.68
N LEU A 294 -26.71 6.97 40.51
CA LEU A 294 -25.74 6.79 41.58
C LEU A 294 -26.00 7.75 42.74
N SER A 295 -26.14 9.05 42.47
CA SER A 295 -26.44 10.05 43.51
C SER A 295 -27.76 9.78 44.25
N GLU A 296 -28.78 9.27 43.55
CA GLU A 296 -30.03 8.85 44.18
C GLU A 296 -29.84 7.65 45.12
N LYS A 297 -29.07 6.65 44.71
CA LYS A 297 -28.72 5.50 45.56
C LYS A 297 -27.91 5.93 46.78
N GLU A 298 -26.93 6.81 46.61
CA GLU A 298 -26.15 7.37 47.73
C GLU A 298 -27.03 8.12 48.73
N LYS A 299 -28.00 8.91 48.24
CA LYS A 299 -28.98 9.58 49.10
C LYS A 299 -29.81 8.57 49.90
N LYS A 300 -30.36 7.55 49.23
CA LYS A 300 -31.12 6.46 49.90
C LYS A 300 -30.28 5.75 50.96
N ASN A 301 -29.00 5.45 50.66
CA ASN A 301 -28.09 4.84 51.62
C ASN A 301 -27.83 5.74 52.84
N LYS A 302 -27.66 7.06 52.64
CA LYS A 302 -27.54 8.04 53.73
C LYS A 302 -28.80 8.08 54.60
N ASP A 303 -29.98 8.05 53.99
CA ASP A 303 -31.26 8.05 54.71
C ASP A 303 -31.44 6.76 55.54
N ILE A 304 -31.09 5.59 54.97
CA ILE A 304 -31.08 4.31 55.68
C ILE A 304 -30.11 4.36 56.87
N HIS A 305 -28.89 4.84 56.65
CA HIS A 305 -27.89 4.98 57.71
C HIS A 305 -28.37 5.92 58.82
N ALA A 306 -28.95 7.08 58.47
CA ALA A 306 -29.52 8.01 59.45
C ALA A 306 -30.68 7.38 60.25
N SER A 307 -31.53 6.58 59.59
CA SER A 307 -32.58 5.82 60.26
C SER A 307 -32.01 4.81 61.26
N TRP A 308 -30.97 4.07 60.87
CA TRP A 308 -30.26 3.15 61.74
C TRP A 308 -29.65 3.85 62.97
N GLN A 309 -29.00 5.00 62.79
CA GLN A 309 -28.43 5.79 63.88
C GLN A 309 -29.49 6.28 64.87
N ARG A 310 -30.69 6.65 64.39
CA ARG A 310 -31.84 6.98 65.25
C ARG A 310 -32.28 5.77 66.08
N HIS A 311 -32.42 4.59 65.48
CA HIS A 311 -32.78 3.38 66.21
C HIS A 311 -31.74 3.00 67.27
N ILE A 312 -30.44 3.04 66.95
CA ILE A 312 -29.36 2.82 67.91
C ILE A 312 -29.46 3.80 69.09
N SER A 313 -29.76 5.06 68.82
CA SER A 313 -29.91 6.08 69.87
C SER A 313 -31.08 5.77 70.81
N VAL A 314 -32.23 5.35 70.28
CA VAL A 314 -33.39 4.93 71.09
C VAL A 314 -33.05 3.73 71.98
N ILE A 315 -32.37 2.71 71.42
CA ILE A 315 -31.93 1.53 72.19
C ILE A 315 -30.99 1.95 73.33
N LYS A 316 -30.01 2.82 73.05
CA LYS A 316 -29.08 3.34 74.07
C LYS A 316 -29.79 4.07 75.20
N VAL A 317 -30.82 4.87 74.92
CA VAL A 317 -31.62 5.55 75.95
C VAL A 317 -32.39 4.54 76.79
N LYS A 318 -33.05 3.56 76.16
CA LYS A 318 -33.78 2.50 76.87
C LYS A 318 -32.85 1.71 77.82
N MET A 319 -31.68 1.28 77.32
CA MET A 319 -30.68 0.59 78.14
C MET A 319 -30.15 1.43 79.31
N LYS A 320 -30.07 2.76 79.17
CA LYS A 320 -29.69 3.64 80.29
C LYS A 320 -30.79 3.72 81.35
N ASN A 321 -32.04 3.81 80.94
CA ASN A 321 -33.18 3.88 81.86
C ASN A 321 -33.37 2.55 82.63
N ASP A 322 -33.22 1.41 81.97
CA ASP A 322 -33.38 0.08 82.60
C ASP A 322 -32.27 -0.22 83.64
N LYS A 323 -31.10 0.45 83.53
CA LYS A 323 -30.02 0.34 84.53
C LYS A 323 -30.26 1.18 85.80
N MET A 324 -31.29 2.02 85.84
CA MET A 324 -31.58 2.89 87.00
C MET A 324 -32.71 2.39 87.91
N THR A 325 -33.28 1.21 87.69
CA THR A 325 -34.12 0.55 88.70
C THR A 325 -33.24 -0.35 89.59
N PRO A 326 -32.83 0.10 90.79
CA PRO A 326 -32.19 -0.81 91.73
C PRO A 326 -33.21 -1.87 92.10
N HIS A 327 -33.02 -3.10 91.62
CA HIS A 327 -33.71 -4.24 92.17
C HIS A 327 -33.28 -4.35 93.64
N ASN A 328 -34.12 -3.81 94.52
CA ASN A 328 -34.08 -4.04 95.95
C ASN A 328 -34.49 -5.50 96.20
N MET A 329 -33.64 -6.43 95.80
CA MET A 329 -33.74 -7.83 96.18
C MET A 329 -33.29 -7.95 97.63
N LYS A 330 -34.20 -7.62 98.55
CA LYS A 330 -34.14 -8.15 99.92
C LYS A 330 -34.35 -9.66 99.83
N SER A 331 -33.27 -10.42 99.66
CA SER A 331 -33.28 -11.85 99.91
C SER A 331 -33.38 -12.10 101.41
N THR A 332 -34.61 -12.36 101.88
CA THR A 332 -34.83 -13.04 103.15
C THR A 332 -34.28 -14.46 103.04
N ILE A 333 -33.04 -14.65 103.49
CA ILE A 333 -32.50 -15.97 103.84
C ILE A 333 -33.11 -16.30 105.21
N LYS A 334 -34.00 -17.29 105.27
CA LYS A 334 -34.45 -17.89 106.53
C LYS A 334 -33.46 -18.99 106.94
N PRO A 335 -33.17 -19.11 108.25
CA PRO A 335 -32.17 -20.02 108.81
C PRO A 335 -32.55 -21.50 108.70
#